data_AF-A0A919BRC2-F1
#
_entry.id   AF-A0A919BRC2-F1
#
_cell.length_a   1.000
_cell.length_b   1.000
_cell.length_c   1.000
_cell.angle_alpha   90.00
_cell.angle_beta   90.00
_cell.angle_gamma   90.00
#
_symmetry.space_group_name_H-M   'P 1'
#
loop_
_entity.id
_entity.type
_entity.pdbx_description
1 polymer ?
#
loop_
_entity_poly.entity_id
_entity_poly.type
_entity_poly.pdbx_seq_one_letter_code
_entity_poly.pdbx_strand_id
1 'polypeptide(L)'
;MALGVAVLAFVAIALVVNYAVPAFFDRPDPAPEEVLDKQVGLTRYRLGQALEDGTLTDQEIDWAADGEWRAERDRTPPRVVVKYPAPGEDKSYQCHAFTFPDGLKAGSLVTSQKLSDCPI
;
A
#
# COMPACT_ATOMS: atom_id res chain seq x y z
N MET A 1 52.08 6.97 3.37
CA MET A 1 51.12 7.33 4.44
C MET A 1 49.64 7.30 3.99
N ALA A 2 49.31 7.14 2.70
CA ALA A 2 47.91 7.05 2.24
C ALA A 2 47.24 5.68 2.49
N LEU A 3 48.00 4.58 2.45
CA LEU A 3 47.45 3.22 2.62
C LEU A 3 46.86 2.97 4.02
N GLY A 4 47.50 3.48 5.09
CA GLY A 4 47.01 3.28 6.46
C GLY A 4 45.69 4.00 6.74
N VAL A 5 45.49 5.17 6.13
CA VAL A 5 44.25 5.96 6.27
C VAL A 5 43.10 5.30 5.52
N ALA A 6 43.35 4.76 4.34
CA ALA A 6 42.35 4.04 3.56
C ALA A 6 41.84 2.77 4.27
N VAL A 7 42.74 2.01 4.90
CA VAL A 7 42.37 0.81 5.67
C VAL A 7 41.56 1.18 6.92
N LEU A 8 41.97 2.21 7.66
CA LEU A 8 41.23 2.67 8.85
C LEU A 8 39.82 3.19 8.49
N ALA A 9 39.70 3.93 7.39
CA ALA A 9 38.40 4.41 6.91
C ALA A 9 37.48 3.24 6.52
N PHE A 10 38.02 2.20 5.86
CA PHE A 10 37.25 1.01 5.49
C PHE A 10 36.78 0.23 6.71
N VAL A 11 37.65 0.05 7.71
CA VAL A 11 37.30 -0.61 8.99
C VAL A 11 36.24 0.18 9.75
N ALA A 12 36.34 1.52 9.79
CA ALA A 12 35.35 2.37 10.44
C ALA A 12 33.96 2.25 9.77
N ILE A 13 33.91 2.26 8.43
CA ILE A 13 32.64 2.09 7.69
C ILE A 13 32.07 0.68 7.93
N ALA A 14 32.90 -0.35 7.88
CA ALA A 14 32.47 -1.73 8.14
C ALA A 14 31.89 -1.89 9.55
N LEU A 15 32.49 -1.24 10.56
CA LEU A 15 31.97 -1.25 11.93
C LEU A 15 30.64 -0.49 12.04
N VAL A 16 30.48 0.67 11.38
CA VAL A 16 29.22 1.43 11.36
C VAL A 16 28.11 0.61 10.71
N VAL A 17 28.38 -0.05 9.57
CA VAL A 17 27.41 -0.93 8.91
C VAL A 17 27.08 -2.13 9.80
N ASN A 18 28.06 -2.77 10.42
CA ASN A 18 27.84 -3.91 11.30
C ASN A 18 27.04 -3.57 12.57
N TYR A 19 27.09 -2.32 13.04
CA TYR A 19 26.24 -1.85 14.15
C TYR A 19 24.86 -1.36 13.68
N ALA A 20 24.78 -0.74 12.51
CA ALA A 20 23.53 -0.18 11.98
C ALA A 20 22.58 -1.26 11.44
N VAL A 21 23.13 -2.34 10.86
CA VAL A 21 22.35 -3.41 10.25
C VAL A 21 21.51 -4.18 11.28
N PRO A 22 22.06 -4.65 12.43
CA PRO A 22 21.25 -5.31 13.47
C PRO A 22 20.18 -4.39 14.05
N ALA A 23 20.51 -3.12 14.30
CA ALA A 23 19.57 -2.12 14.81
C ALA A 23 18.41 -1.81 13.84
N PHE A 24 18.57 -2.09 12.54
CA PHE A 24 17.49 -1.97 11.56
C PHE A 24 16.54 -3.18 11.60
N PHE A 25 17.06 -4.36 11.95
CA PHE A 25 16.29 -5.61 12.05
C PHE A 25 15.71 -5.87 13.46
N ASP A 26 16.17 -5.17 14.49
CA ASP A 26 15.62 -5.20 15.86
C ASP A 26 14.32 -4.38 16.02
N ARG A 27 13.67 -3.99 14.92
CA ARG A 27 12.38 -3.31 15.01
C ARG A 27 11.33 -4.33 15.40
N PRO A 28 10.50 -4.06 16.43
CA PRO A 28 9.36 -4.92 16.73
C PRO A 28 8.51 -5.05 15.46
N ASP A 29 7.99 -6.25 15.22
CA ASP A 29 7.08 -6.47 14.10
C ASP A 29 5.95 -5.43 14.19
N PRO A 30 5.63 -4.75 13.07
CA PRO A 30 4.57 -3.76 13.07
C PRO A 30 3.27 -4.41 13.53
N ALA A 31 2.47 -3.66 14.29
CA ALA A 31 1.21 -4.18 14.75
C ALA A 31 0.34 -4.60 13.54
N PRO A 32 -0.41 -5.71 13.64
CA PRO A 32 -1.36 -6.19 12.63
C PRO A 32 -2.09 -5.10 11.84
N GLU A 33 -2.70 -4.15 12.57
CA GLU A 33 -3.44 -3.02 12.05
C GLU A 33 -2.58 -2.05 11.22
N GLU A 34 -1.32 -1.84 11.60
CA GLU A 34 -0.40 -0.96 10.88
C GLU A 34 -0.04 -1.55 9.50
N VAL A 35 0.06 -2.88 9.40
CA VAL A 35 0.28 -3.57 8.13
C VAL A 35 -0.93 -3.39 7.21
N LEU A 36 -2.14 -3.55 7.74
CA LEU A 36 -3.37 -3.36 6.98
C LEU A 36 -3.51 -1.91 6.50
N ASP A 37 -3.31 -0.92 7.38
CA ASP A 37 -3.41 0.50 7.02
C ASP A 37 -2.36 0.87 5.95
N LYS A 38 -1.15 0.30 6.02
CA LYS A 38 -0.14 0.46 4.97
C LYS A 38 -0.58 -0.13 3.63
N GLN A 39 -1.19 -1.31 3.63
CA GLN A 39 -1.72 -1.93 2.41
C GLN A 39 -2.84 -1.07 1.79
N VAL A 40 -3.79 -0.62 2.62
CA VAL A 40 -4.88 0.28 2.19
C VAL A 40 -4.30 1.59 1.64
N GLY A 41 -3.32 2.17 2.32
CA GLY A 41 -2.63 3.38 1.88
C GLY A 41 -1.91 3.20 0.54
N LEU A 42 -1.22 2.07 0.35
CA LEU A 42 -0.53 1.74 -0.90
C LEU A 42 -1.52 1.56 -2.05
N THR A 43 -2.65 0.89 -1.81
CA THR A 43 -3.72 0.74 -2.81
C THR A 43 -4.29 2.10 -3.20
N ARG A 44 -4.57 2.97 -2.23
CA ARG A 44 -5.02 4.35 -2.50
C ARG A 44 -4.00 5.12 -3.34
N TYR A 45 -2.72 5.03 -2.99
CA TYR A 45 -1.64 5.69 -3.71
C TYR A 45 -1.56 5.21 -5.16
N ARG A 46 -1.57 3.90 -5.39
CA ARG A 46 -1.50 3.32 -6.75
C ARG A 46 -2.70 3.71 -7.61
N LEU A 47 -3.91 3.69 -7.05
CA LEU A 47 -5.11 4.16 -7.76
C LEU A 47 -5.02 5.64 -8.09
N GLY A 48 -4.49 6.47 -7.16
CA GLY A 48 -4.25 7.89 -7.39
C GLY A 48 -3.22 8.13 -8.49
N GLN A 49 -2.11 7.40 -8.48
CA GLN A 49 -1.08 7.50 -9.51
C GLN A 49 -1.62 7.06 -10.88
N ALA A 50 -2.40 5.97 -10.93
CA ALA A 50 -3.01 5.51 -12.17
C ALA A 50 -4.04 6.52 -12.73
N LEU A 51 -4.77 7.23 -11.86
CA LEU A 51 -5.57 8.38 -12.29
C LEU A 51 -4.69 9.52 -12.81
N GLU A 52 -3.64 9.90 -12.08
CA GLU A 52 -2.73 10.99 -12.49
C GLU A 52 -2.11 10.74 -13.88
N ASP A 53 -1.64 9.51 -14.10
CA ASP A 53 -1.02 9.07 -15.35
C ASP A 53 -2.07 8.78 -16.46
N GLY A 54 -3.37 8.86 -16.14
CA GLY A 54 -4.48 8.56 -17.05
C GLY A 54 -4.56 7.09 -17.49
N THR A 55 -3.91 6.19 -16.75
CA THR A 55 -3.83 4.76 -17.03
C THR A 55 -4.97 3.97 -16.41
N LEU A 56 -5.60 4.49 -15.33
CA LEU A 56 -6.74 3.85 -14.67
C LEU A 56 -7.96 3.83 -15.59
N THR A 57 -8.06 2.78 -16.39
CA THR A 57 -9.16 2.54 -17.32
C THR A 57 -10.18 1.58 -16.73
N ASP A 58 -11.38 1.56 -17.31
CA ASP A 58 -12.43 0.59 -16.96
C ASP A 58 -11.93 -0.86 -17.07
N GLN A 59 -11.01 -1.13 -18.00
CA GLN A 59 -10.42 -2.45 -18.22
C GLN A 59 -9.47 -2.87 -17.09
N GLU A 60 -8.69 -1.94 -16.54
CA GLU A 60 -7.81 -2.22 -15.39
C GLU A 60 -8.62 -2.47 -14.12
N ILE A 61 -9.73 -1.74 -13.94
CA ILE A 61 -10.68 -1.97 -12.85
C ILE A 61 -11.35 -3.34 -13.00
N ASP A 62 -11.68 -3.76 -14.22
CA ASP A 62 -12.26 -5.08 -14.51
C ASP A 62 -11.29 -6.24 -14.28
N TRP A 63 -10.04 -6.07 -14.67
CA TRP A 63 -9.00 -7.06 -14.38
C TRP A 63 -8.70 -7.18 -12.89
N ALA A 64 -8.80 -6.08 -12.15
CA ALA A 64 -8.65 -6.11 -10.70
C ALA A 64 -9.85 -6.79 -10.03
N ALA A 65 -11.07 -6.64 -10.57
CA ALA A 65 -12.33 -7.13 -10.01
C ALA A 65 -12.55 -8.67 -10.09
N ASP A 66 -11.49 -9.46 -9.90
CA ASP A 66 -11.56 -10.91 -9.70
C ASP A 66 -11.12 -11.27 -8.27
N GLY A 67 -11.94 -12.07 -7.58
CA GLY A 67 -11.70 -12.55 -6.23
C GLY A 67 -11.80 -11.49 -5.11
N GLU A 68 -10.73 -10.72 -4.88
CA GLU A 68 -10.60 -9.85 -3.69
C GLU A 68 -11.03 -8.40 -3.94
N TRP A 69 -11.45 -8.06 -5.16
CA TRP A 69 -11.90 -6.71 -5.50
C TRP A 69 -13.26 -6.78 -6.16
N ARG A 70 -14.04 -5.71 -5.99
CA ARG A 70 -15.31 -5.49 -6.68
C ARG A 70 -15.39 -4.06 -7.17
N ALA A 71 -15.70 -3.90 -8.46
CA ALA A 71 -15.98 -2.60 -9.04
C ALA A 71 -17.48 -2.24 -8.89
N GLU A 72 -17.78 -1.07 -8.33
CA GLU A 72 -19.13 -0.53 -8.24
C GLU A 72 -19.23 0.74 -9.10
N ARG A 73 -19.34 0.54 -10.42
CA ARG A 73 -19.33 1.61 -11.43
C ARG A 73 -20.64 2.39 -11.53
N ASP A 74 -21.77 1.72 -11.28
CA ASP A 74 -23.09 2.34 -11.36
C ASP A 74 -23.42 3.24 -10.15
N ARG A 75 -22.53 3.29 -9.15
CA ARG A 75 -22.65 4.24 -8.06
C ARG A 75 -22.14 5.62 -8.47
N THR A 76 -22.77 6.65 -7.93
CA THR A 76 -22.30 8.03 -8.02
C THR A 76 -21.94 8.52 -6.62
N PRO A 77 -20.67 8.78 -6.30
CA PRO A 77 -19.47 8.56 -7.13
C PRO A 77 -19.08 7.08 -7.31
N PRO A 78 -18.38 6.74 -8.41
CA PRO A 78 -17.90 5.38 -8.64
C PRO A 78 -16.88 4.98 -7.59
N ARG A 79 -16.83 3.70 -7.26
CA ARG A 79 -15.90 3.16 -6.27
C ARG A 79 -15.44 1.74 -6.59
N VAL A 80 -14.29 1.38 -6.04
CA VAL A 80 -13.79 0.01 -5.98
C VAL A 80 -13.78 -0.43 -4.54
N VAL A 81 -14.29 -1.62 -4.26
CA VAL A 81 -14.21 -2.25 -2.93
C VAL A 81 -13.11 -3.30 -2.98
N VAL A 82 -12.24 -3.34 -1.97
CA VAL A 82 -11.15 -4.32 -1.85
C VAL A 82 -11.26 -5.02 -0.51
N LYS A 83 -11.16 -6.34 -0.54
CA LYS A 83 -11.11 -7.23 0.62
C LYS A 83 -9.66 -7.42 1.04
N TYR A 84 -9.37 -7.17 2.31
CA TYR A 84 -8.08 -7.46 2.91
C TYR A 84 -8.23 -8.53 4.00
N PRO A 85 -7.24 -9.40 4.21
CA PRO A 85 -7.21 -10.26 5.38
C PRO A 85 -7.17 -9.40 6.64
N ALA A 86 -8.09 -9.62 7.57
CA ALA A 86 -8.08 -8.92 8.85
C ALA A 86 -7.06 -9.62 9.76
N PRO A 87 -6.08 -8.89 10.30
CA PRO A 87 -4.96 -9.51 10.95
C PRO A 87 -5.30 -9.79 12.43
N GLY A 88 -4.90 -10.97 12.94
CA GLY A 88 -5.16 -11.41 14.32
C GLY A 88 -6.34 -12.36 14.50
N GLU A 89 -7.12 -12.64 13.46
CA GLU A 89 -8.24 -13.58 13.50
C GLU A 89 -8.19 -14.52 12.29
N ASP A 90 -8.22 -15.82 12.54
CA ASP A 90 -8.18 -16.82 11.48
C ASP A 90 -9.42 -16.68 10.57
N LYS A 91 -9.18 -16.31 9.31
CA LYS A 91 -10.17 -16.18 8.22
C LYS A 91 -11.14 -15.01 8.31
N SER A 92 -10.89 -13.99 9.14
CA SER A 92 -11.65 -12.74 9.04
C SER A 92 -11.04 -11.81 7.99
N TYR A 93 -11.87 -10.90 7.49
CA TYR A 93 -11.50 -9.99 6.41
C TYR A 93 -12.14 -8.63 6.63
N GLN A 94 -11.47 -7.60 6.14
CA GLN A 94 -11.89 -6.21 6.24
C GLN A 94 -11.93 -5.58 4.86
N CYS A 95 -13.07 -4.97 4.50
CA CYS A 95 -13.22 -4.32 3.20
C CYS A 95 -13.03 -2.81 3.31
N HIS A 96 -12.40 -2.25 2.28
CA HIS A 96 -12.27 -0.82 2.10
C HIS A 96 -12.84 -0.41 0.75
N ALA A 97 -13.61 0.67 0.74
CA ALA A 97 -14.05 1.34 -0.48
C ALA A 97 -13.07 2.45 -0.85
N PHE A 98 -12.59 2.42 -2.09
CA PHE A 98 -11.81 3.46 -2.75
C PHE A 98 -12.74 4.19 -3.71
N THR A 99 -13.10 5.41 -3.36
CA THR A 99 -14.10 6.20 -4.07
C THR A 99 -13.42 7.28 -4.90
N PHE A 100 -13.97 7.55 -6.08
CA PHE A 100 -13.49 8.56 -7.04
C PHE A 100 -14.52 9.70 -7.15
N PRO A 101 -14.47 10.73 -6.28
CA PRO A 101 -15.52 11.75 -6.17
C PRO A 101 -15.77 12.50 -7.49
N ASP A 102 -14.71 12.75 -8.26
CA ASP A 102 -14.76 13.49 -9.52
C ASP A 102 -14.89 12.58 -10.76
N GLY A 103 -15.04 11.28 -10.53
CA GLY A 103 -15.02 10.21 -11.54
C GLY A 103 -13.60 9.71 -11.86
N LEU A 104 -13.50 8.86 -12.88
CA LEU A 104 -12.23 8.31 -13.39
C LEU A 104 -11.56 9.29 -14.36
N LYS A 105 -11.18 10.47 -13.85
CA LYS A 105 -10.53 11.52 -14.65
C LYS A 105 -9.08 11.69 -14.26
N ALA A 106 -8.28 12.12 -15.23
CA ALA A 106 -6.87 12.36 -15.00
C ALA A 106 -6.65 13.46 -13.94
N GLY A 107 -5.79 13.17 -12.95
CA GLY A 107 -5.49 14.07 -11.84
C GLY A 107 -6.56 14.18 -10.75
N SER A 108 -7.60 13.35 -10.79
CA SER A 108 -8.64 13.31 -9.75
C SER A 108 -8.19 12.60 -8.47
N LEU A 109 -8.84 12.93 -7.36
CA LEU A 109 -8.53 12.37 -6.06
C LEU A 109 -9.16 10.98 -5.85
N VAL A 110 -8.45 10.13 -5.10
CA VAL A 110 -8.98 8.89 -4.54
C VAL A 110 -9.15 9.06 -3.04
N THR A 111 -10.31 8.68 -2.52
CA THR A 111 -10.58 8.62 -1.07
C THR A 111 -10.80 7.17 -0.66
N SER A 112 -10.46 6.81 0.58
CA SER A 112 -10.59 5.44 1.10
C SER A 112 -11.40 5.43 2.39
N GLN A 113 -12.30 4.46 2.55
CA GLN A 113 -13.12 4.29 3.74
C GLN A 113 -13.24 2.81 4.11
N LYS A 114 -13.07 2.47 5.40
CA LYS A 114 -13.40 1.15 5.93
C LYS A 114 -14.91 0.92 5.86
N LEU A 115 -15.33 -0.24 5.36
CA LEU A 115 -16.75 -0.62 5.34
C LEU A 115 -17.12 -1.43 6.58
N SER A 116 -18.36 -1.29 7.04
CA SER A 116 -18.95 -2.15 8.08
C SER A 116 -19.16 -3.58 7.57
N ASP A 117 -19.50 -3.69 6.29
CA ASP A 117 -19.82 -4.93 5.61
C ASP A 117 -18.96 -5.10 4.36
N CYS A 118 -18.74 -6.35 3.97
CA CYS A 118 -17.95 -6.71 2.80
C CYS A 118 -18.86 -7.16 1.65
N PRO A 119 -19.17 -6.28 0.69
CA PRO A 119 -20.01 -6.63 -0.44
C PRO A 119 -19.21 -7.35 -1.54
N ILE A 120 -18.36 -8.32 -1.21
CA ILE A 120 -17.54 -9.09 -2.18
C ILE A 120 -17.91 -10.56 -2.09
#